data_AF-A0A160TGY4-F1
#
_entry.id   AF-A0A160TGY4-F1
#
_cell.length_a   1.000
_cell.length_b   1.000
_cell.length_c   1.000
_cell.angle_alpha   90.00
_cell.angle_beta   90.00
_cell.angle_gamma   90.00
#
_symmetry.space_group_name_H-M   'P 1'
#
loop_
_entity.id
_entity.type
_entity.pdbx_description
1 polymer ?
#
loop_
_entity_poly.entity_id
_entity_poly.type
_entity_poly.pdbx_seq_one_letter_code
_entity_poly.pdbx_strand_id
1 'polypeptide(L)'
;MPNQQQSSANRTIEWAPYTLKDGIDESDLIQAATDVETQFLKQQPGYLQRQLLKGKDNQWVDLVFWQSEQAAAQAGHSIMQSPFCLKYFAMMQEMDDPNAAPPAHYQVIKHWNLTN
;
A
#
# COMPACT_ATOMS: atom_id res chain seq x y z
N MET A 1 -7.03 -39.07 -5.42
CA MET A 1 -6.48 -37.96 -4.61
C MET A 1 -6.74 -36.69 -5.39
N PRO A 2 -7.65 -35.78 -5.00
CA PRO A 2 -7.80 -34.53 -5.72
C PRO A 2 -6.66 -33.60 -5.35
N ASN A 3 -5.98 -33.13 -6.39
CA ASN A 3 -4.87 -32.19 -6.38
C ASN A 3 -5.28 -30.89 -5.65
N GLN A 4 -4.78 -30.66 -4.43
CA GLN A 4 -4.90 -29.36 -3.75
C GLN A 4 -3.91 -28.36 -4.36
N GLN A 5 -4.09 -28.04 -5.64
CA GLN A 5 -3.64 -26.76 -6.18
C GLN A 5 -4.80 -25.81 -6.02
N GLN A 6 -4.97 -25.31 -4.79
CA GLN A 6 -5.73 -24.09 -4.56
C GLN A 6 -5.14 -23.04 -5.49
N SER A 7 -5.99 -22.55 -6.39
CA SER A 7 -5.69 -21.49 -7.36
C SER A 7 -4.84 -20.40 -6.70
N SER A 8 -3.60 -20.22 -7.17
CA SER A 8 -2.90 -18.96 -6.98
C SER A 8 -3.66 -17.93 -7.80
N ALA A 9 -4.77 -17.41 -7.25
CA ALA A 9 -5.43 -16.25 -7.81
C ALA A 9 -4.36 -15.17 -7.96
N ASN A 10 -4.25 -14.57 -9.15
CA ASN A 10 -3.24 -13.58 -9.53
C ASN A 10 -3.34 -12.30 -8.68
N ARG A 11 -2.91 -12.39 -7.42
CA ARG A 11 -2.88 -11.27 -6.48
C ARG A 11 -1.79 -10.30 -6.91
N THR A 12 -2.10 -9.03 -6.75
CA THR A 12 -1.16 -7.93 -6.98
C THR A 12 -0.71 -7.37 -5.64
N ILE A 13 0.59 -7.17 -5.49
CA ILE A 13 1.17 -6.45 -4.36
C ILE A 13 1.65 -5.10 -4.88
N GLU A 14 1.18 -4.03 -4.25
CA GLU A 14 1.68 -2.68 -4.44
C GLU A 14 2.81 -2.41 -3.45
N TRP A 15 3.93 -1.92 -3.96
CA TRP A 15 5.07 -1.43 -3.23
C TRP A 15 5.14 0.09 -3.40
N ALA A 16 4.83 0.82 -2.33
CA ALA A 16 4.81 2.28 -2.31
C ALA A 16 5.77 2.81 -1.23
N PRO A 17 7.08 2.90 -1.53
CA PRO A 17 8.06 3.45 -0.61
C PRO A 17 7.97 4.97 -0.61
N TYR A 18 8.19 5.58 0.55
CA TYR A 18 8.26 7.03 0.70
C TYR A 18 9.15 7.41 1.88
N THR A 19 9.54 8.67 1.93
CA THR A 19 10.29 9.26 3.04
C THR A 19 9.42 10.26 3.77
N LEU A 20 9.38 10.18 5.10
CA LEU A 20 8.65 11.14 5.91
C LEU A 20 9.36 12.50 5.89
N LYS A 21 8.60 13.59 5.77
CA LYS A 21 9.14 14.95 5.92
C LYS A 21 9.71 15.15 7.34
N ASP A 22 10.73 15.98 7.44
CA ASP A 22 11.37 16.29 8.72
C ASP A 22 10.38 16.95 9.69
N GLY A 23 10.47 16.59 10.97
CA GLY A 23 9.66 17.17 12.04
C GLY A 23 8.22 16.63 12.15
N ILE A 24 7.81 15.70 11.28
CA ILE A 24 6.53 14.99 11.45
C ILE A 24 6.66 13.96 12.58
N ASP A 25 5.73 14.00 13.53
CA ASP A 25 5.63 12.99 14.58
C ASP A 25 5.12 11.66 13.99
N GLU A 26 5.75 10.56 14.39
CA GLU A 26 5.34 9.22 13.96
C GLU A 26 3.91 8.88 14.39
N SER A 27 3.46 9.38 15.54
CA SER A 27 2.07 9.20 15.98
C SER A 27 1.05 9.88 15.07
N ASP A 28 1.37 11.07 14.55
CA ASP A 28 0.55 11.77 13.55
C ASP A 28 0.50 10.99 12.23
N LEU A 29 1.65 10.44 11.81
CA LEU A 29 1.73 9.58 10.64
C LEU A 29 0.86 8.32 10.81
N ILE A 30 0.97 7.64 11.94
CA ILE A 30 0.20 6.41 12.23
C ILE A 30 -1.30 6.71 12.27
N GLN A 31 -1.71 7.84 12.84
CA GLN A 31 -3.11 8.25 12.83
C GLN A 31 -3.61 8.52 11.40
N ALA A 32 -2.86 9.28 10.59
CA ALA A 32 -3.22 9.53 9.20
C ALA A 32 -3.25 8.24 8.36
N ALA A 33 -2.30 7.32 8.58
CA ALA A 33 -2.29 6.01 7.94
C ALA A 33 -3.51 5.17 8.32
N THR A 34 -3.94 5.24 9.58
CA THR A 34 -5.16 4.57 10.09
C THR A 34 -6.43 5.14 9.45
N ASP A 35 -6.47 6.45 9.24
CA ASP A 35 -7.58 7.10 8.53
C ASP A 35 -7.62 6.65 7.07
N VAL A 36 -6.47 6.58 6.38
CA VAL A 36 -6.39 6.03 5.01
C VAL A 36 -6.88 4.58 4.96
N GLU A 37 -6.46 3.75 5.92
CA GLU A 37 -6.90 2.35 6.01
C GLU A 37 -8.42 2.23 6.15
N THR A 38 -8.99 2.94 7.12
CA THR A 38 -10.40 2.75 7.52
C THR A 38 -11.38 3.49 6.61
N GLN A 39 -11.01 4.69 6.17
CA GLN A 39 -11.91 5.58 5.41
C GLN A 39 -11.75 5.44 3.90
N PHE A 40 -10.62 4.90 3.41
CA PHE A 40 -10.36 4.77 1.97
C PHE A 40 -10.12 3.32 1.54
N LEU A 41 -9.03 2.69 1.99
CA LEU A 41 -8.58 1.40 1.43
C LEU A 41 -9.60 0.28 1.66
N LYS A 42 -10.15 0.16 2.88
CA LYS A 42 -11.19 -0.84 3.20
C LYS A 42 -12.48 -0.69 2.38
N GLN A 43 -12.69 0.46 1.74
CA GLN A 43 -13.85 0.71 0.88
C GLN A 43 -13.59 0.32 -0.59
N GLN A 44 -12.34 0.06 -0.98
CA GLN A 44 -11.98 -0.21 -2.36
C GLN A 44 -12.32 -1.65 -2.76
N PRO A 45 -12.99 -1.88 -3.90
CA PRO A 45 -13.19 -3.22 -4.43
C PRO A 45 -11.86 -3.95 -4.63
N GLY A 46 -11.77 -5.17 -4.13
CA GLY A 46 -10.58 -6.00 -4.29
C GLY A 46 -9.40 -5.66 -3.37
N TYR A 47 -9.54 -4.72 -2.44
CA TYR A 47 -8.59 -4.56 -1.33
C TYR A 47 -8.55 -5.82 -0.45
N LEU A 48 -7.36 -6.28 -0.06
CA LEU A 48 -7.18 -7.44 0.80
C LEU A 48 -6.61 -7.07 2.17
N GLN A 49 -5.46 -6.39 2.18
CA GLN A 49 -4.77 -5.95 3.38
C GLN A 49 -3.69 -4.94 3.03
N ARG A 50 -3.20 -4.23 4.03
CA ARG A 50 -2.06 -3.32 3.96
C ARG A 50 -1.15 -3.59 5.14
N GLN A 51 0.14 -3.52 4.90
CA GLN A 51 1.16 -3.44 5.94
C GLN A 51 1.89 -2.12 5.77
N LEU A 52 2.05 -1.40 6.89
CA LEU A 52 2.89 -0.21 6.96
C LEU A 52 4.23 -0.62 7.54
N LEU A 53 5.29 -0.49 6.76
CA LEU A 53 6.64 -0.88 7.12
C LEU A 53 7.45 0.36 7.44
N LYS A 54 8.31 0.26 8.46
CA LYS A 54 9.26 1.32 8.83
C LYS A 54 10.68 0.87 8.55
N GLY A 55 11.42 1.71 7.84
CA GLY A 55 12.84 1.57 7.56
C GLY A 55 13.70 2.45 8.47
N LYS A 56 14.95 2.67 8.06
CA LYS A 56 15.86 3.66 8.67
C LYS A 56 15.61 5.04 8.06
N ASP A 57 16.16 6.08 8.67
CA ASP A 57 16.25 7.42 8.06
C ASP A 57 14.90 7.94 7.51
N ASN A 58 13.84 7.83 8.32
CA ASN A 58 12.48 8.24 7.96
C ASN A 58 11.88 7.54 6.74
N GLN A 59 12.44 6.42 6.29
CA GLN A 59 11.86 5.61 5.21
C GLN A 59 10.67 4.79 5.72
N TRP A 60 9.63 4.74 4.90
CA TRP A 60 8.42 3.96 5.14
C TRP A 60 7.96 3.30 3.85
N VAL A 61 7.14 2.26 3.97
CA VAL A 61 6.54 1.59 2.82
C VAL A 61 5.12 1.22 3.12
N ASP A 62 4.23 1.57 2.20
CA ASP A 62 2.93 0.92 2.10
C ASP A 62 3.03 -0.31 1.22
N LEU A 63 2.84 -1.48 1.84
CA LEU A 63 2.76 -2.77 1.16
C LEU A 63 1.29 -3.19 1.10
N VAL A 64 0.65 -2.96 -0.05
CA VAL A 64 -0.79 -3.16 -0.22
C VAL A 64 -1.06 -4.40 -1.05
N PHE A 65 -1.98 -5.24 -0.60
CA PHE A 65 -2.34 -6.48 -1.26
C PHE A 65 -3.72 -6.32 -1.90
N TRP A 66 -3.78 -6.62 -3.19
CA TRP A 66 -4.96 -6.50 -4.02
C TRP A 66 -5.33 -7.85 -4.64
N GLN A 67 -6.63 -8.05 -4.88
CA GLN A 67 -7.14 -9.21 -5.59
C GLN A 67 -6.64 -9.27 -7.05
N SER A 68 -6.40 -8.12 -7.67
CA SER A 68 -5.93 -7.99 -9.05
C SER A 68 -5.28 -6.62 -9.31
N GLU A 69 -4.56 -6.52 -10.43
CA GLU A 69 -3.97 -5.25 -10.90
C GLU A 69 -5.04 -4.21 -11.23
N GLN A 70 -6.18 -4.66 -11.78
CA GLN A 70 -7.32 -3.79 -12.05
C GLN A 70 -7.90 -3.16 -10.78
N ALA A 71 -7.96 -3.91 -9.67
CA ALA A 71 -8.41 -3.38 -8.38
C ALA A 71 -7.45 -2.31 -7.86
N ALA A 72 -6.14 -2.57 -7.93
CA ALA A 72 -5.12 -1.60 -7.54
C ALA A 72 -5.21 -0.31 -8.38
N ALA A 73 -5.34 -0.45 -9.71
CA ALA A 73 -5.49 0.68 -10.61
C ALA A 73 -6.75 1.50 -10.28
N GLN A 74 -7.90 0.89 -10.03
CA GLN A 74 -9.13 1.60 -9.66
C GLN A 74 -8.97 2.43 -8.38
N ALA A 75 -8.33 1.87 -7.35
CA ALA A 75 -8.01 2.60 -6.13
C ALA A 75 -7.09 3.80 -6.43
N GLY A 76 -6.05 3.60 -7.26
CA GLY A 76 -5.13 4.66 -7.69
C GLY A 76 -5.82 5.84 -8.40
N HIS A 77 -6.86 5.61 -9.19
CA HIS A 77 -7.63 6.69 -9.82
C HIS A 77 -8.44 7.55 -8.82
N SER A 78 -8.74 6.99 -7.64
CA SER A 78 -9.62 7.62 -6.64
C SER A 78 -8.85 8.23 -5.47
N ILE A 79 -7.56 7.90 -5.32
CA ILE A 79 -6.77 8.24 -4.13
C ILE A 79 -6.61 9.75 -3.95
N MET A 80 -6.41 10.50 -5.04
CA MET A 80 -6.29 11.96 -5.02
C MET A 80 -7.62 12.69 -4.76
N GLN A 81 -8.74 11.96 -4.75
CA GLN A 81 -10.06 12.51 -4.41
C GLN A 81 -10.39 12.33 -2.92
N SER A 82 -9.61 11.51 -2.20
CA SER A 82 -9.82 11.23 -0.79
C SER A 82 -9.09 12.25 0.09
N PRO A 83 -9.80 13.05 0.91
CA PRO A 83 -9.15 14.00 1.81
C PRO A 83 -8.25 13.29 2.85
N PHE A 84 -8.58 12.05 3.22
CA PHE A 84 -7.75 11.25 4.13
C PHE A 84 -6.41 10.85 3.49
N CYS A 85 -6.43 10.49 2.21
CA CYS A 85 -5.20 10.18 1.47
C CYS A 85 -4.35 11.43 1.25
N LEU A 86 -4.97 12.54 0.86
CA LEU A 86 -4.26 13.82 0.68
C LEU A 86 -3.58 14.29 1.97
N LYS A 87 -4.25 14.15 3.13
CA LYS A 87 -3.67 14.50 4.44
C LYS A 87 -2.44 13.64 4.77
N TYR A 88 -2.51 12.35 4.48
CA TYR A 88 -1.39 11.43 4.69
C TYR A 88 -0.22 11.71 3.73
N PHE A 89 -0.53 11.93 2.45
CA PHE A 89 0.46 12.26 1.42
C PHE A 89 1.19 13.57 1.69
N ALA A 90 0.52 14.57 2.26
CA ALA A 90 1.16 15.84 2.62
C ALA A 90 2.38 15.68 3.56
N MET A 91 2.48 14.55 4.28
CA MET A 91 3.60 14.21 5.17
C MET A 91 4.80 13.58 4.44
N MET A 92 4.67 13.22 3.16
CA MET A 92 5.69 12.49 2.40
C MET A 92 6.55 13.43 1.54
N GLN A 93 7.87 13.25 1.54
CA GLN A 93 8.79 14.09 0.77
C GLN A 93 8.54 13.98 -0.75
N GLU A 94 8.13 12.80 -1.21
CA GLU A 94 7.88 12.47 -2.62
C GLU A 94 6.75 13.30 -3.23
N MET A 95 5.85 13.86 -2.41
CA MET A 95 4.81 14.78 -2.92
C MET A 95 5.38 16.12 -3.40
N ASP A 96 6.60 16.47 -2.99
CA ASP A 96 7.28 17.69 -3.41
C ASP A 96 8.27 17.43 -4.58
N ASP A 97 8.47 16.16 -4.99
CA ASP A 97 9.35 15.78 -6.10
C ASP A 97 8.54 15.41 -7.35
N PRO A 98 8.58 16.22 -8.43
CA PRO A 98 7.88 15.90 -9.68
C PRO A 98 8.42 14.66 -10.40
N ASN A 99 9.59 14.13 -9.98
CA ASN A 99 10.19 12.93 -10.53
C ASN A 99 10.04 11.71 -9.62
N ALA A 100 9.29 11.84 -8.52
CA ALA A 100 9.02 10.71 -7.64
C ALA A 100 8.43 9.53 -8.43
N ALA A 101 9.00 8.34 -8.22
CA ALA A 101 8.51 7.14 -8.87
C ALA A 101 7.11 6.79 -8.33
N PRO A 102 6.17 6.37 -9.20
CA PRO A 102 4.88 5.88 -8.73
C PRO A 102 5.03 4.56 -7.97
N PRO A 103 4.01 4.16 -7.18
CA PRO A 103 3.93 2.82 -6.63
C PRO A 103 4.12 1.74 -7.69
N ALA A 104 4.88 0.70 -7.36
CA ALA A 104 5.13 -0.42 -8.26
C ALA A 104 4.20 -1.60 -7.94
N HIS A 105 3.69 -2.28 -8.97
CA HIS A 105 2.82 -3.45 -8.82
C HIS A 105 3.54 -4.74 -9.20
N TYR A 106 3.41 -5.75 -8.35
CA TYR A 106 4.05 -7.06 -8.50
C TYR A 106 3.03 -8.18 -8.41
N GLN A 107 3.20 -9.22 -9.23
CA GLN A 107 2.43 -10.45 -9.09
C GLN A 107 3.14 -11.44 -8.18
N VAL A 108 2.38 -12.11 -7.31
CA VAL A 108 2.93 -13.18 -6.47
C VAL A 108 3.08 -14.45 -7.30
N ILE A 109 4.32 -14.76 -7.68
CA ILE A 109 4.63 -15.92 -8.54
C ILE A 109 4.86 -17.20 -7.71
N LYS A 110 5.35 -17.03 -6.47
CA LYS A 110 5.57 -18.12 -5.51
C LYS A 110 5.52 -17.57 -4.08
N HIS A 111 4.90 -18.34 -3.19
CA HIS A 111 4.98 -18.14 -1.75
C HIS A 111 5.57 -19.41 -1.12
N TRP A 112 6.51 -19.24 -0.18
CA TRP A 112 7.13 -20.33 0.57
C TRP A 112 6.49 -20.37 1.95
N ASN A 113 5.75 -21.42 2.23
CA ASN A 113 5.28 -21.69 3.58
C ASN A 113 6.40 -22.39 4.36
N LEU A 114 6.59 -22.02 5.62
CA LEU A 114 7.36 -22.86 6.52
C LEU A 114 6.59 -24.18 6.70
N THR A 115 7.20 -25.28 6.27
CA THR A 115 6.77 -26.61 6.68
C THR A 115 7.33 -26.87 8.07
N ASN A 116 6.43 -27.03 9.05
CA ASN A 116 6.77 -27.59 10.35
C ASN A 116 7.21 -29.05 10.21
#